data_AF-A0A819ZP37-F1
#
_entry.id   AF-A0A819ZP37-F1
#
_cell.length_a   1.000
_cell.length_b   1.000
_cell.length_c   1.000
_cell.angle_alpha   90.00
_cell.angle_beta   90.00
_cell.angle_gamma   90.00
#
_symmetry.space_group_name_H-M   'P 1'
#
loop_
_entity.id
_entity.type
_entity.pdbx_description
1 polymer ?
#
loop_
_entity_poly.entity_id
_entity_poly.type
_entity_poly.pdbx_seq_one_letter_code
_entity_poly.pdbx_strand_id
1 'polypeptide(L)'
;MTDDGSYMQRASGAGDVVWARGLLTKGYGLCHGAAGNGYVFLGLYRVTHDQKWLHRAIKFAEFCLDYGKHNLARTPDHPFSLFEGLAGTIYYMADVLTPTYARFPAFEYLQ
;
A
#
# COMPACT_ATOMS: atom_id res chain seq x y z
N MET A 1 -8.33 15.19 22.59
CA MET A 1 -7.18 15.24 21.67
C MET A 1 -6.30 14.07 22.08
N THR A 2 -6.28 13.03 21.25
CA THR A 2 -5.71 11.70 21.57
C THR A 2 -4.19 11.70 21.33
N ASP A 3 -3.43 12.31 22.24
CA ASP A 3 -1.98 12.54 22.07
C ASP A 3 -1.12 11.67 23.00
N ASP A 4 -1.48 10.40 23.18
CA ASP A 4 -0.78 9.54 24.15
C ASP A 4 0.39 8.75 23.54
N GLY A 5 0.82 9.04 22.30
CA GLY A 5 1.85 8.27 21.57
C GLY A 5 1.47 6.80 21.25
N SER A 6 0.50 6.24 21.98
CA SER A 6 -0.05 4.89 21.85
C SER A 6 -0.60 4.62 20.45
N TYR A 7 -1.28 5.59 19.82
CA TYR A 7 -1.77 5.44 18.46
C TYR A 7 -0.65 5.30 17.43
N MET A 8 0.43 6.06 17.58
CA MET A 8 1.59 5.98 16.68
C MET A 8 2.33 4.64 16.82
N GLN A 9 2.47 4.14 18.07
CA GLN A 9 3.04 2.82 18.33
C GLN A 9 2.18 1.71 17.70
N ARG A 10 0.86 1.79 17.85
CA ARG A 10 -0.08 0.83 17.24
C ARG A 10 -0.05 0.90 15.71
N ALA A 11 0.03 2.08 15.13
CA ALA A 11 0.14 2.28 13.69
C ALA A 11 1.45 1.68 13.14
N SER A 12 2.58 1.94 13.81
CA SER A 12 3.86 1.33 13.46
C SER A 12 3.82 -0.20 13.56
N GLY A 13 3.22 -0.72 14.63
CA GLY A 13 3.03 -2.17 14.81
C GLY A 13 2.15 -2.79 13.73
N ALA A 14 1.08 -2.12 13.31
CA ALA A 14 0.28 -2.54 12.16
C ALA A 14 1.11 -2.53 10.87
N GLY A 15 1.94 -1.52 10.65
CA GLY A 15 2.89 -1.47 9.54
C GLY A 15 3.88 -2.64 9.55
N ASP A 16 4.39 -3.05 10.71
CA ASP A 16 5.28 -4.22 10.80
C ASP A 16 4.55 -5.53 10.48
N VAL A 17 3.27 -5.67 10.84
CA VAL A 17 2.44 -6.81 10.44
C VAL A 17 2.23 -6.84 8.92
N VAL A 18 1.90 -5.69 8.33
CA VAL A 18 1.74 -5.55 6.87
C VAL A 18 3.06 -5.86 6.16
N TRP A 19 4.21 -5.47 6.72
CA TRP A 19 5.51 -5.84 6.15
C TRP A 19 5.74 -7.35 6.14
N ALA A 20 5.43 -8.03 7.24
CA ALA A 20 5.66 -9.47 7.35
C ALA A 20 4.66 -10.31 6.54
N ARG A 21 3.44 -9.82 6.30
CA ARG A 21 2.32 -10.64 5.78
C ARG A 21 1.49 -9.99 4.66
N GLY A 22 1.86 -8.79 4.21
CA GLY A 22 1.07 -7.98 3.28
C GLY A 22 1.28 -8.27 1.80
N LEU A 23 2.25 -9.14 1.44
CA LEU A 23 2.38 -9.66 0.08
C LEU A 23 1.38 -10.80 -0.10
N LEU A 24 0.20 -10.47 -0.62
CA LEU A 24 -0.92 -11.40 -0.73
C LEU A 24 -0.84 -12.23 -2.00
N THR A 25 -1.12 -13.53 -1.88
CA THR A 25 -1.30 -14.43 -3.02
C THR A 25 -2.60 -14.17 -3.78
N LYS A 26 -3.54 -13.39 -3.21
CA LYS A 26 -4.85 -13.12 -3.83
C LYS A 26 -4.75 -12.23 -5.07
N GLY A 27 -3.87 -11.23 -5.07
CA GLY A 27 -3.71 -10.29 -6.17
C GLY A 27 -3.05 -8.97 -5.74
N TYR A 28 -3.01 -8.01 -6.68
CA TYR A 28 -2.25 -6.77 -6.55
C TYR A 28 -3.12 -5.51 -6.41
N GLY A 29 -4.44 -5.66 -6.37
CA GLY A 29 -5.39 -4.53 -6.29
C GLY A 29 -5.33 -3.73 -4.97
N LEU A 30 -6.17 -2.70 -4.87
CA LEU A 30 -6.20 -1.80 -3.73
C LEU A 30 -7.06 -2.29 -2.55
N CYS A 31 -8.17 -2.98 -2.81
CA CYS A 31 -9.10 -3.36 -1.76
C CYS A 31 -8.53 -4.42 -0.81
N HIS A 32 -7.78 -5.38 -1.36
CA HIS A 32 -7.24 -6.53 -0.62
C HIS A 32 -6.06 -7.17 -1.36
N GLY A 33 -5.18 -6.32 -1.92
CA GLY A 33 -3.99 -6.74 -2.63
C GLY A 33 -2.73 -6.00 -2.16
N ALA A 34 -1.60 -6.37 -2.77
CA ALA A 34 -0.30 -5.80 -2.40
C ALA A 34 -0.25 -4.27 -2.55
N ALA A 35 -0.81 -3.70 -3.61
CA ALA A 35 -0.80 -2.24 -3.80
C ALA A 35 -1.55 -1.49 -2.69
N GLY A 36 -2.72 -2.01 -2.28
CA GLY A 36 -3.49 -1.44 -1.17
C GLY A 36 -2.72 -1.49 0.15
N ASN A 37 -2.08 -2.62 0.45
CA ASN A 37 -1.23 -2.76 1.62
C ASN A 37 -0.02 -1.80 1.58
N GLY A 38 0.50 -1.51 0.40
CA GLY A 38 1.58 -0.56 0.19
C GLY A 38 1.27 0.87 0.66
N TYR A 39 0.01 1.29 0.64
CA TYR A 39 -0.41 2.60 1.15
C TYR A 39 -0.25 2.76 2.65
N VAL A 40 -0.26 1.67 3.43
CA VAL A 40 0.03 1.72 4.87
C VAL A 40 1.41 2.33 5.12
N PHE A 41 2.38 1.98 4.28
CA PHE A 41 3.73 2.51 4.38
C PHE A 41 3.83 3.96 3.89
N LEU A 42 3.09 4.34 2.85
CA LEU A 42 3.03 5.74 2.41
C LEU A 42 2.39 6.63 3.47
N GLY A 43 1.32 6.16 4.13
CA GLY A 43 0.69 6.84 5.26
C GLY A 43 1.64 7.00 6.45
N LEU A 44 2.33 5.92 6.85
CA LEU A 44 3.33 5.98 7.93
C LEU A 44 4.50 6.90 7.56
N TYR A 45 5.00 6.85 6.33
CA TYR A 45 6.07 7.72 5.86
C TYR A 45 5.67 9.21 5.93
N ARG A 46 4.45 9.54 5.51
CA ARG A 46 3.96 10.93 5.55
C ARG A 46 3.92 11.54 6.95
N VAL A 47 3.62 10.73 7.97
CA VAL A 47 3.51 11.23 9.36
C VAL A 47 4.84 11.16 10.08
N THR A 48 5.64 10.12 9.84
CA THR A 48 6.90 9.89 10.58
C THR A 48 8.14 10.46 9.90
N HIS A 49 8.10 10.66 8.58
CA HIS A 49 9.24 10.95 7.71
C HIS A 49 10.39 9.92 7.77
N ASP A 50 10.15 8.75 8.36
CA ASP A 50 11.15 7.69 8.46
C ASP A 50 11.26 6.94 7.12
N GLN A 51 12.46 7.00 6.53
CA GLN A 51 12.81 6.39 5.25
C GLN A 51 12.61 4.86 5.23
N LYS A 52 12.58 4.19 6.39
CA LYS A 52 12.20 2.78 6.51
C LYS A 52 10.85 2.52 5.85
N TRP A 53 9.86 3.38 6.08
CA TRP A 53 8.51 3.19 5.54
C TRP A 53 8.48 3.45 4.03
N LEU A 54 9.16 4.49 3.56
CA LEU A 54 9.28 4.73 2.12
C LEU A 54 9.93 3.55 1.40
N HIS A 55 11.00 2.99 1.97
CA HIS A 55 11.65 1.80 1.42
C HIS A 55 10.68 0.62 1.31
N ARG A 56 9.87 0.37 2.34
CA ARG A 56 8.87 -0.70 2.33
C ARG A 56 7.78 -0.48 1.28
N ALA A 57 7.34 0.75 1.08
CA ALA A 57 6.42 1.10 -0.01
C ALA A 57 7.04 0.79 -1.38
N ILE A 58 8.28 1.23 -1.62
CA ILE A 58 8.98 0.96 -2.88
C ILE A 58 9.11 -0.55 -3.13
N LYS A 59 9.40 -1.35 -2.10
CA LYS A 59 9.48 -2.82 -2.22
C LYS A 59 8.13 -3.46 -2.58
N PHE A 60 7.03 -2.92 -2.09
CA PHE A 60 5.70 -3.36 -2.49
C PHE A 60 5.37 -2.96 -3.93
N ALA A 61 5.81 -1.78 -4.38
CA ALA A 61 5.69 -1.37 -5.77
C ALA A 61 6.55 -2.26 -6.70
N GLU A 62 7.78 -2.59 -6.31
CA GLU A 62 8.65 -3.51 -7.03
C GLU A 62 8.00 -4.89 -7.18
N PHE A 63 7.40 -5.42 -6.12
CA PHE A 63 6.62 -6.66 -6.20
C PHE A 63 5.45 -6.58 -7.20
N CYS A 64 4.81 -5.40 -7.30
CA CYS A 64 3.74 -5.15 -8.26
C CYS A 64 4.24 -5.03 -9.71
N LEU A 65 5.52 -4.73 -9.97
CA LEU A 65 6.09 -4.72 -11.33
C LEU A 65 6.14 -6.12 -11.95
N ASP A 66 6.19 -7.16 -11.12
CA ASP A 66 6.07 -8.55 -11.53
C ASP A 66 4.61 -9.01 -11.65
N TYR A 67 3.69 -8.08 -11.96
CA TYR A 67 2.27 -8.36 -12.16
C TYR A 67 2.06 -9.54 -13.11
N GLY A 68 1.29 -10.54 -12.67
CA GLY A 68 0.98 -11.74 -13.46
C GLY A 68 2.10 -12.77 -13.56
N LYS A 69 3.31 -12.50 -13.05
CA LYS A 69 4.40 -13.49 -13.00
C LYS A 69 4.37 -14.35 -11.72
N HIS A 70 3.69 -13.90 -10.67
CA HIS A 70 3.50 -14.71 -9.48
C HIS A 70 2.41 -15.74 -9.73
N ASN A 71 2.81 -17.00 -9.91
CA ASN A 71 1.94 -18.15 -10.26
C ASN A 71 0.74 -18.39 -9.33
N LEU A 72 0.68 -17.69 -8.19
CA LEU A 72 -0.38 -17.82 -7.19
C LEU A 72 -1.43 -16.70 -7.28
N ALA A 73 -1.14 -15.59 -7.99
CA ALA A 73 -2.04 -14.46 -8.10
C ALA A 73 -3.27 -14.85 -8.94
N ARG A 74 -4.46 -14.80 -8.32
CA ARG A 74 -5.72 -15.08 -9.01
C ARG A 74 -6.09 -13.89 -9.89
N THR A 75 -6.69 -14.17 -11.05
CA THR A 75 -7.33 -13.14 -11.86
C THR A 75 -8.51 -12.55 -11.05
N PRO A 76 -8.56 -11.23 -10.83
CA PRO A 76 -9.68 -10.58 -10.14
C PRO A 76 -10.98 -10.68 -10.95
N ASP A 77 -12.13 -10.52 -10.28
CA ASP A 77 -13.45 -10.53 -10.95
C ASP A 77 -13.57 -9.39 -11.98
N HIS A 78 -13.03 -8.21 -11.65
CA HIS A 78 -12.88 -7.08 -12.59
C HIS A 78 -11.39 -6.73 -12.79
N PRO A 79 -10.69 -7.37 -13.73
CA PRO A 79 -9.23 -7.30 -13.87
C PRO A 79 -8.64 -5.91 -14.10
N PHE A 80 -9.44 -4.95 -14.56
CA PHE A 80 -9.00 -3.58 -14.88
C PHE A 80 -9.65 -2.51 -13.99
N SER A 81 -10.43 -2.92 -12.97
CA SER A 81 -11.07 -1.96 -12.06
C SER A 81 -10.06 -1.30 -11.12
N LEU A 82 -10.46 -0.18 -10.52
CA LEU A 82 -9.63 0.56 -9.56
C LEU A 82 -9.34 -0.25 -8.28
N PHE A 83 -10.34 -0.94 -7.73
CA PHE A 83 -10.19 -1.56 -6.41
C PHE A 83 -9.69 -3.01 -6.45
N GLU A 84 -9.96 -3.75 -7.53
CA GLU A 84 -9.58 -5.16 -7.64
C GLU A 84 -8.46 -5.39 -8.65
N GLY A 85 -8.40 -4.55 -9.67
CA GLY A 85 -7.62 -4.78 -10.88
C GLY A 85 -6.40 -3.88 -11.05
N LEU A 86 -5.90 -3.90 -12.28
CA LEU A 86 -4.67 -3.24 -12.71
C LEU A 86 -4.70 -1.72 -12.50
N ALA A 87 -5.84 -1.06 -12.66
CA ALA A 87 -5.94 0.39 -12.49
C ALA A 87 -5.53 0.81 -11.07
N GLY A 88 -5.87 0.01 -10.07
CA GLY A 88 -5.44 0.22 -8.69
C GLY A 88 -3.93 0.09 -8.49
N THR A 89 -3.35 -0.93 -9.08
CA THR A 89 -1.89 -1.15 -9.04
C THR A 89 -1.15 -0.01 -9.73
N ILE A 90 -1.62 0.45 -10.90
CA ILE A 90 -1.04 1.60 -11.61
C ILE A 90 -1.16 2.87 -10.75
N TYR A 91 -2.33 3.10 -10.15
CA TYR A 91 -2.57 4.26 -9.30
C TYR A 91 -1.58 4.30 -8.12
N TYR A 92 -1.38 3.17 -7.44
CA TYR A 92 -0.37 3.04 -6.38
C TYR A 92 1.05 3.34 -6.86
N MET A 93 1.47 2.78 -8.01
CA MET A 93 2.81 3.01 -8.54
C MET A 93 3.04 4.48 -8.89
N ALA A 94 2.03 5.16 -9.43
CA ALA A 94 2.09 6.60 -9.68
C ALA A 94 2.27 7.38 -8.37
N ASP A 95 1.52 7.05 -7.32
CA ASP A 95 1.59 7.71 -6.02
C ASP A 95 2.94 7.52 -5.31
N VAL A 96 3.60 6.37 -5.51
CA VAL A 96 4.95 6.11 -4.97
C VAL A 96 5.99 7.08 -5.53
N LEU A 97 5.79 7.65 -6.72
CA LEU A 97 6.68 8.68 -7.29
C LEU A 97 6.63 10.01 -6.52
N THR A 98 5.51 10.29 -5.86
CA THR A 98 5.29 11.50 -5.07
C THR A 98 4.78 11.17 -3.67
N PRO A 99 5.59 10.50 -2.83
CA PRO A 99 5.12 9.80 -1.62
C PRO A 99 4.59 10.74 -0.53
N THR A 100 4.99 12.01 -0.52
CA THR A 100 4.45 13.04 0.38
C THR A 100 3.00 13.40 0.05
N TYR A 101 2.63 13.33 -1.22
CA TYR A 101 1.29 13.65 -1.73
C TYR A 101 0.40 12.42 -1.89
N ALA A 102 0.97 11.22 -1.80
CA ALA A 102 0.23 9.97 -1.96
C ALA A 102 -0.98 9.86 -1.02
N ARG A 103 -2.11 9.42 -1.56
CA ARG A 103 -3.38 9.24 -0.85
C ARG A 103 -4.07 7.99 -1.34
N PHE A 104 -4.51 7.15 -0.40
CA PHE A 104 -5.33 6.01 -0.77
C PHE A 104 -6.62 6.51 -1.44
N PRO A 105 -6.87 6.14 -2.72
CA PRO A 105 -7.94 6.76 -3.50
C PRO A 105 -9.31 6.43 -2.93
N ALA A 106 -10.20 7.43 -2.95
CA ALA A 106 -11.56 7.36 -2.41
C ALA A 106 -11.66 6.99 -0.91
N PHE A 107 -10.58 7.17 -0.14
CA PHE A 107 -10.58 6.98 1.31
C PHE A 107 -9.85 8.12 2.04
N GLU A 108 -8.61 8.40 1.67
CA GLU A 108 -7.84 9.49 2.31
C GLU A 108 -8.10 10.83 1.62
N TYR A 109 -8.18 11.90 2.41
CA TYR A 109 -8.36 13.27 1.91
C TYR A 109 -7.06 14.08 2.01
N LEU A 110 -6.97 15.16 1.24
CA LEU A 110 -5.93 16.17 1.39
C LEU A 110 -6.22 16.96 2.67
N GLN A 111 -5.29 16.92 3.60
CA GLN A 111 -5.26 17.80 4.78
C GLN A 111 -4.59 19.12 4.41
#